data_AF-A0A9W9S4L9-F1
#
_entry.id   AF-A0A9W9S4L9-F1
#
_cell.length_a   1.000
_cell.length_b   1.000
_cell.length_c   1.000
_cell.angle_alpha   90.00
_cell.angle_beta   90.00
_cell.angle_gamma   90.00
#
_symmetry.space_group_name_H-M   'P 1'
#
loop_
_entity.id
_entity.type
_entity.pdbx_description
1 polymer ?
#
loop_
_entity_poly.entity_id
_entity_poly.type
_entity_poly.pdbx_seq_one_letter_code
_entity_poly.pdbx_strand_id
1 'polypeptide(L)'
;MSSSSHQRDGSRIIPPRTQADNLPSFREIAIPNVDGLSELSDLQSWITHIQLILGNLNLLAIISHHLPRPTPDHINYESWLKWSQLVRNWLMLNVEEGFSTFLRSIRPHLELADETYLMITDLLLHEEEDIESMEFIKLWSMRRDQFDDIVDHILDTLHQGDQASF
;
A
#
# COMPACT_ATOMS: atom_id res chain seq x y z
N MET A 1 11.02 12.90 56.00
CA MET A 1 9.69 12.92 55.36
C MET A 1 9.77 14.01 54.31
N SER A 2 10.21 13.69 53.08
CA SER A 2 9.38 13.30 51.92
C SER A 2 8.25 14.33 51.71
N SER A 3 8.18 15.04 50.58
CA SER A 3 8.02 14.43 49.26
C SER A 3 8.57 15.28 48.12
N SER A 4 9.26 14.60 47.21
CA SER A 4 9.76 15.11 45.93
C SER A 4 8.68 14.94 44.87
N SER A 5 8.13 16.05 44.39
CA SER A 5 7.12 16.08 43.32
C SER A 5 7.75 15.70 41.99
N HIS A 6 7.58 14.45 41.58
CA HIS A 6 7.87 14.01 40.22
C HIS A 6 6.75 14.50 39.30
N GLN A 7 6.98 15.63 38.65
CA GLN A 7 6.21 16.06 37.49
C GLN A 7 6.54 15.09 36.34
N ARG A 8 5.60 14.19 36.01
CA ARG A 8 5.73 13.33 34.82
C ARG A 8 5.57 14.22 33.59
N ASP A 9 6.64 14.33 32.83
CA ASP A 9 6.65 14.85 31.48
C ASP A 9 5.78 13.92 30.61
N GLY A 10 4.57 14.37 30.29
CA GLY A 10 3.66 13.69 29.39
C GLY A 10 4.10 13.96 27.96
N SER A 11 5.11 13.23 27.49
CA SER A 11 5.49 13.20 26.07
C SER A 11 4.24 12.90 25.27
N ARG A 12 3.70 13.91 24.56
CA ARG A 12 2.65 13.74 23.58
C ARG A 12 3.17 12.73 22.55
N ILE A 13 2.66 11.51 22.60
CA ILE A 13 2.88 10.52 21.54
C ILE A 13 2.14 11.08 20.33
N ILE A 14 2.88 11.73 19.44
CA ILE A 14 2.35 12.13 18.14
C ILE A 14 2.23 10.84 17.34
N PRO A 15 1.02 10.45 16.88
CA PRO A 15 0.88 9.27 16.06
C PRO A 15 1.78 9.39 14.81
N PRO A 16 2.39 8.27 14.36
CA PRO A 16 3.25 8.29 13.19
C PRO A 16 2.46 8.78 11.98
N ARG A 17 3.13 9.55 11.11
CA ARG A 17 2.49 10.05 9.91
C ARG A 17 2.01 8.92 9.02
N THR A 18 0.81 9.04 8.47
CA THR A 18 0.22 8.03 7.58
C THR A 18 0.25 8.45 6.12
N GLN A 19 -0.02 7.51 5.22
CA GLN A 19 -0.24 7.77 3.80
C GLN A 19 -1.38 8.80 3.53
N ALA A 20 -2.25 9.06 4.52
CA ALA A 20 -3.43 9.92 4.37
C ALA A 20 -3.26 11.36 4.89
N ASP A 21 -2.17 11.69 5.58
CA ASP A 21 -2.04 12.94 6.34
C ASP A 21 -1.96 14.18 5.46
N ASN A 22 -1.37 14.07 4.28
CA ASN A 22 -1.15 15.20 3.37
C ASN A 22 -1.89 15.04 2.04
N LEU A 23 -2.86 14.13 1.95
CA LEU A 23 -3.59 13.91 0.71
C LEU A 23 -4.59 15.04 0.44
N PRO A 24 -4.79 15.42 -0.83
CA PRO A 24 -5.93 16.24 -1.20
C PRO A 24 -7.23 15.47 -0.94
N SER A 25 -8.31 16.19 -0.64
CA SER A 25 -9.64 15.60 -0.64
C SER A 25 -9.91 14.87 -1.95
N PHE A 26 -10.53 13.70 -1.87
CA PHE A 26 -10.77 12.89 -3.06
C PHE A 26 -11.62 13.66 -4.08
N ARG A 27 -11.15 13.63 -5.32
CA ARG A 27 -11.88 14.05 -6.51
C ARG A 27 -11.45 13.16 -7.65
N GLU A 28 -12.38 12.79 -8.50
CA GLU A 28 -12.05 12.02 -9.70
C GLU A 28 -11.24 12.92 -10.66
N ILE A 29 -10.04 12.46 -11.01
CA ILE A 29 -9.14 13.13 -11.95
C ILE A 29 -8.63 12.12 -12.96
N ALA A 30 -8.35 12.59 -14.17
CA ALA A 30 -7.53 11.84 -15.11
C ALA A 30 -6.06 11.99 -14.71
N ILE A 31 -5.41 10.87 -14.38
CA ILE A 31 -3.96 10.84 -14.20
C ILE A 31 -3.36 10.58 -15.60
N PRO A 32 -2.42 11.42 -16.08
CA PRO A 32 -1.76 11.19 -17.36
C PRO A 32 -1.10 9.80 -17.40
N ASN A 33 -1.24 9.10 -18.52
CA ASN A 33 -0.51 7.86 -18.72
C ASN A 33 0.97 8.17 -18.97
N VAL A 34 1.82 7.24 -18.56
CA VAL A 34 3.22 7.15 -18.98
C VAL A 34 3.32 6.22 -20.18
N ASP A 35 4.40 6.32 -20.93
CA ASP A 35 4.73 5.28 -21.89
C ASP A 35 4.81 3.95 -21.13
N GLY A 36 4.07 2.96 -21.62
CA GLY A 36 3.93 1.67 -20.95
C GLY A 36 5.30 1.04 -20.75
N LEU A 37 5.51 0.44 -19.57
CA LEU A 37 6.75 -0.27 -19.26
C LEU A 37 6.87 -1.52 -20.15
N SER A 38 7.52 -1.37 -21.30
CA SER A 38 7.64 -2.42 -22.32
C SER A 38 8.91 -3.26 -22.20
N GLU A 39 9.98 -2.67 -21.67
CA GLU A 39 11.24 -3.37 -21.44
C GLU A 39 11.76 -3.09 -20.02
N LEU A 40 12.44 -4.08 -19.44
CA LEU A 40 13.05 -4.00 -18.11
C LEU A 40 14.08 -2.86 -17.98
N SER A 41 14.75 -2.54 -19.09
CA SER A 41 15.70 -1.44 -19.23
C SER A 41 15.09 -0.06 -18.92
N ASP A 42 13.77 0.07 -19.00
CA ASP A 42 13.04 1.31 -18.73
C ASP A 42 12.46 1.39 -17.31
N LEU A 43 12.67 0.39 -16.45
CA LEU A 43 12.05 0.35 -15.11
C LEU A 43 12.39 1.58 -14.26
N GLN A 44 13.67 2.01 -14.24
CA GLN A 44 14.07 3.20 -13.47
C GLN A 44 13.43 4.49 -14.02
N SER A 45 13.32 4.60 -15.35
CA SER A 45 12.65 5.72 -16.02
C SER A 45 11.16 5.73 -15.70
N TRP A 46 10.52 4.57 -15.76
CA TRP A 46 9.12 4.38 -15.40
C TRP A 46 8.86 4.74 -13.93
N ILE A 47 9.64 4.20 -13.00
CA ILE A 47 9.58 4.54 -11.56
C ILE A 47 9.65 6.07 -11.38
N THR A 48 10.61 6.70 -12.05
CA THR A 48 10.81 8.15 -11.96
C THR A 48 9.60 8.92 -12.49
N HIS A 49 9.03 8.51 -13.63
CA HIS A 49 7.83 9.14 -14.20
C HIS A 49 6.60 8.96 -13.31
N ILE A 50 6.37 7.75 -12.77
CA ILE A 50 5.27 7.49 -11.85
C ILE A 50 5.39 8.38 -10.61
N GLN A 51 6.56 8.45 -9.99
CA GLN A 51 6.80 9.28 -8.81
C GLN A 51 6.62 10.77 -9.12
N LEU A 52 7.07 11.24 -10.29
CA LEU A 52 6.91 12.63 -10.71
C LEU A 52 5.43 13.01 -10.90
N ILE A 53 4.66 12.17 -11.60
CA ILE A 53 3.24 12.40 -11.85
C ILE A 53 2.47 12.43 -10.53
N LEU A 54 2.65 11.42 -9.68
CA LEU A 54 1.97 11.36 -8.39
C LEU A 54 2.43 12.47 -7.45
N GLY A 55 3.71 12.84 -7.47
CA GLY A 55 4.24 13.98 -6.73
C GLY A 55 3.56 15.29 -7.10
N ASN A 56 3.42 15.57 -8.40
CA ASN A 56 2.76 16.77 -8.90
C ASN A 56 1.26 16.84 -8.54
N LEU A 57 0.63 15.68 -8.36
CA LEU A 57 -0.77 15.56 -7.92
C LEU A 57 -0.91 15.54 -6.39
N ASN A 58 0.21 15.58 -5.65
CA ASN A 58 0.26 15.41 -4.20
C ASN A 58 -0.32 14.06 -3.73
N LEU A 59 -0.08 13.01 -4.51
CA LEU A 59 -0.53 11.63 -4.31
C LEU A 59 0.61 10.64 -4.04
N LEU A 60 1.88 11.09 -4.01
CA LEU A 60 3.04 10.20 -3.83
C LEU A 60 2.96 9.34 -2.55
N ALA A 61 2.34 9.86 -1.49
CA ALA A 61 2.15 9.14 -0.24
C ALA A 61 1.33 7.84 -0.40
N ILE A 62 0.45 7.75 -1.41
CA ILE A 62 -0.40 6.58 -1.66
C ILE A 62 0.39 5.35 -2.10
N ILE A 63 1.56 5.54 -2.73
CA ILE A 63 2.45 4.43 -3.15
C ILE A 63 3.64 4.24 -2.21
N SER A 64 3.71 5.02 -1.14
CA SER A 64 4.87 5.05 -0.23
C SER A 64 4.76 3.93 0.80
N HIS A 65 5.34 2.76 0.51
CA HIS A 65 5.31 1.59 1.39
C HIS A 65 5.97 1.80 2.77
N HIS A 66 6.83 2.83 2.91
CA HIS A 66 7.47 3.20 4.17
C HIS A 66 6.56 4.00 5.11
N LEU A 67 5.45 4.53 4.59
CA LEU A 67 4.42 5.19 5.39
C LEU A 67 3.36 4.16 5.79
N PRO A 68 2.96 4.09 7.07
CA PRO A 68 1.85 3.25 7.48
C PRO A 68 0.57 3.68 6.77
N ARG A 69 -0.26 2.70 6.43
CA ARG A 69 -1.62 2.95 5.96
C ARG A 69 -2.44 3.59 7.09
N PRO A 70 -3.37 4.49 6.77
CA PRO A 70 -4.33 4.96 7.75
C PRO A 70 -5.20 3.79 8.26
N THR A 71 -5.57 3.82 9.53
CA THR A 71 -6.63 2.95 10.06
C THR A 71 -8.01 3.48 9.63
N PRO A 72 -9.07 2.64 9.68
CA PRO A 72 -10.44 3.08 9.37
C PRO A 72 -10.93 4.30 10.17
N ASP A 73 -10.42 4.48 11.40
CA ASP A 73 -10.76 5.62 12.26
C ASP A 73 -10.06 6.93 11.85
N HIS A 74 -9.12 6.89 10.91
CA HIS A 74 -8.41 8.07 10.44
C HIS A 74 -9.36 9.00 9.67
N ILE A 75 -9.35 10.29 9.99
CA ILE A 75 -10.27 11.28 9.38
C ILE A 75 -10.24 11.30 7.84
N ASN A 76 -9.08 10.98 7.25
CA ASN A 76 -8.88 10.94 5.81
C ASN A 76 -8.91 9.51 5.22
N TYR A 77 -9.30 8.49 5.98
CA TYR A 77 -9.29 7.09 5.52
C TYR A 77 -10.07 6.89 4.21
N GLU A 78 -11.30 7.38 4.14
CA GLU A 78 -12.15 7.27 2.95
C GLU A 78 -11.55 7.95 1.72
N SER A 79 -10.90 9.10 1.90
CA SER A 79 -10.23 9.80 0.80
C SER A 79 -9.00 9.03 0.34
N TRP A 80 -8.20 8.51 1.29
CA TRP A 80 -7.05 7.67 1.00
C TRP A 80 -7.46 6.40 0.25
N LEU A 81 -8.52 5.71 0.68
CA LEU A 81 -8.97 4.47 0.05
C LEU A 81 -9.37 4.69 -1.41
N LYS A 82 -10.17 5.73 -1.68
CA LYS A 82 -10.58 6.07 -3.05
C LYS A 82 -9.40 6.47 -3.93
N TRP A 83 -8.47 7.24 -3.40
CA TRP A 83 -7.24 7.57 -4.12
C TRP A 83 -6.38 6.34 -4.39
N SER A 84 -6.22 5.46 -3.40
CA SER A 84 -5.48 4.21 -3.54
C SER A 84 -6.06 3.33 -4.62
N GLN A 85 -7.38 3.16 -4.67
CA GLN A 85 -8.06 2.40 -5.72
C GLN A 85 -7.90 3.03 -7.12
N LEU A 86 -8.01 4.36 -7.21
CA LEU A 86 -7.82 5.09 -8.46
C LEU A 86 -6.39 4.94 -8.98
N VAL A 87 -5.39 5.17 -8.12
CA VAL A 87 -3.97 5.05 -8.47
C VAL A 87 -3.62 3.61 -8.81
N ARG A 88 -4.16 2.62 -8.09
CA ARG A 88 -4.00 1.19 -8.41
C ARG A 88 -4.48 0.86 -9.82
N ASN A 89 -5.69 1.30 -10.17
CA ASN A 89 -6.23 1.11 -11.51
C ASN A 89 -5.32 1.74 -12.57
N TRP A 90 -4.88 2.97 -12.31
CA TRP A 90 -3.97 3.67 -13.20
C TRP A 90 -2.63 2.94 -13.34
N LEU A 91 -2.00 2.46 -12.26
CA LEU A 91 -0.76 1.68 -12.31
C LEU A 91 -0.89 0.44 -13.20
N MET A 92 -1.99 -0.29 -13.06
CA MET A 92 -2.28 -1.49 -13.87
C MET A 92 -2.48 -1.19 -15.37
N LEU A 93 -2.82 0.05 -15.73
CA LEU A 93 -2.93 0.51 -17.12
C LEU A 93 -1.61 1.03 -17.69
N ASN A 94 -0.60 1.24 -16.84
CA ASN A 94 0.72 1.78 -17.21
C ASN A 94 1.81 0.71 -17.26
N VAL A 95 1.42 -0.57 -17.23
CA VAL A 95 2.27 -1.73 -17.49
C VAL A 95 1.73 -2.48 -18.70
N GLU A 96 2.55 -3.32 -19.34
CA GLU A 96 2.07 -4.15 -20.45
C GLU A 96 0.88 -5.03 -20.05
N GLU A 97 -0.04 -5.23 -20.99
CA GLU A 97 -1.28 -5.98 -20.76
C GLU A 97 -0.99 -7.41 -20.26
N GLY A 98 0.03 -8.07 -20.84
CA GLY A 98 0.49 -9.39 -20.43
C GLY A 98 0.94 -9.41 -18.97
N PHE A 99 1.75 -8.43 -18.56
CA PHE A 99 2.19 -8.30 -17.18
C PHE A 99 1.03 -7.97 -16.22
N SER A 100 0.13 -7.07 -16.61
CA SER A 100 -1.07 -6.76 -15.83
C SER A 100 -1.95 -8.01 -15.61
N THR A 101 -2.05 -8.87 -16.62
CA THR A 101 -2.82 -10.12 -16.58
C THR A 101 -2.12 -11.13 -15.67
N PHE A 102 -0.79 -11.24 -15.79
CA PHE A 102 0.02 -12.08 -14.92
C PHE A 102 -0.13 -11.66 -13.45
N LEU A 103 0.03 -10.36 -13.13
CA LEU A 103 -0.16 -9.81 -11.79
C LEU A 103 -1.53 -10.18 -11.20
N ARG A 104 -2.61 -10.01 -11.97
CA ARG A 104 -3.96 -10.39 -11.53
C ARG A 104 -4.11 -11.89 -11.30
N SER A 105 -3.39 -12.73 -12.05
CA SER A 105 -3.47 -14.18 -11.89
C SER A 105 -2.79 -14.66 -10.60
N ILE A 106 -1.66 -14.06 -10.22
CA ILE A 106 -0.95 -14.40 -8.98
C ILE A 106 -1.51 -13.63 -7.76
N ARG A 107 -2.15 -12.48 -7.96
CA ARG A 107 -2.79 -11.66 -6.92
C ARG A 107 -4.17 -11.13 -7.36
N PRO A 108 -5.22 -11.96 -7.30
CA PRO A 108 -6.57 -11.53 -7.69
C PRO A 108 -7.16 -10.42 -6.80
N HIS A 109 -6.62 -10.23 -5.59
CA HIS A 109 -7.08 -9.26 -4.59
C HIS A 109 -6.07 -8.14 -4.32
N LEU A 110 -5.30 -7.74 -5.33
CA LEU A 110 -4.44 -6.57 -5.23
C LEU A 110 -5.32 -5.32 -5.25
N GLU A 111 -5.60 -4.75 -4.07
CA GLU A 111 -6.61 -3.70 -3.90
C GLU A 111 -6.02 -2.30 -3.74
N LEU A 112 -4.77 -2.20 -3.26
CA LEU A 112 -4.15 -0.94 -2.87
C LEU A 112 -2.96 -0.58 -3.76
N ALA A 113 -2.75 0.72 -3.93
CA ALA A 113 -1.75 1.27 -4.84
C ALA A 113 -0.31 1.04 -4.37
N ASP A 114 -0.03 1.10 -3.07
CA ASP A 114 1.30 0.83 -2.52
C ASP A 114 1.74 -0.62 -2.75
N GLU A 115 0.82 -1.57 -2.54
CA GLU A 115 1.08 -2.99 -2.84
C GLU A 115 1.29 -3.20 -4.33
N THR A 116 0.44 -2.60 -5.15
CA THR A 116 0.52 -2.72 -6.61
C THR A 116 1.84 -2.18 -7.13
N TYR A 117 2.21 -0.98 -6.68
CA TYR A 117 3.47 -0.35 -7.06
C TYR A 117 4.67 -1.20 -6.65
N LEU A 118 4.71 -1.63 -5.38
CA LEU A 118 5.81 -2.45 -4.86
C LEU A 118 5.94 -3.78 -5.61
N MET A 119 4.82 -4.41 -5.94
CA MET A 119 4.81 -5.66 -6.68
C MET A 119 5.30 -5.49 -8.13
N ILE A 120 4.90 -4.43 -8.81
CA ILE A 120 5.41 -4.09 -10.15
C ILE A 120 6.92 -3.88 -10.08
N THR A 121 7.39 -3.07 -9.14
CA THR A 121 8.82 -2.75 -9.05
C THR A 121 9.66 -3.96 -8.68
N ASP A 122 9.22 -4.75 -7.70
CA ASP A 122 10.02 -5.88 -7.24
C ASP A 122 10.05 -7.02 -8.27
N LEU A 123 8.92 -7.36 -8.91
CA LEU A 123 8.90 -8.44 -9.92
C LEU A 123 9.77 -8.13 -11.13
N LEU A 124 9.81 -6.87 -11.56
CA LEU A 124 10.62 -6.46 -12.70
C LEU A 124 12.09 -6.22 -12.32
N LEU A 125 12.41 -6.00 -11.04
CA LEU A 125 13.79 -6.03 -10.57
C LEU A 125 14.37 -7.46 -10.59
N HIS A 126 13.57 -8.48 -10.30
CA HIS A 126 14.04 -9.87 -10.20
C HIS A 126 13.99 -10.67 -11.52
N GLU A 127 13.39 -10.15 -12.59
CA GLU A 127 13.47 -10.78 -13.92
C GLU A 127 14.91 -10.77 -14.50
N GLU A 128 15.82 -9.96 -13.94
CA GLU A 128 17.26 -10.05 -14.22
C GLU A 128 17.94 -11.32 -13.65
N GLU A 129 17.34 -11.98 -12.65
CA GLU A 129 17.90 -13.14 -11.93
C GLU A 129 16.91 -14.33 -11.89
N ASP A 130 16.86 -15.08 -12.99
CA ASP A 130 15.89 -16.13 -13.41
C ASP A 130 15.57 -17.30 -12.42
N ILE A 131 16.14 -17.32 -11.21
CA ILE A 131 15.84 -18.31 -10.15
C ILE A 131 15.09 -17.68 -8.97
N GLU A 132 15.28 -16.38 -8.73
CA GLU A 132 14.65 -15.69 -7.60
C GLU A 132 13.15 -15.47 -7.81
N SER A 133 12.71 -15.31 -9.06
CA SER A 133 11.32 -15.03 -9.42
C SER A 133 10.32 -16.06 -8.91
N MET A 134 10.64 -17.37 -8.91
CA MET A 134 9.73 -18.41 -8.39
C MET A 134 9.62 -18.42 -6.86
N GLU A 135 10.74 -18.34 -6.14
CA GLU A 135 10.73 -18.25 -4.67
C GLU A 135 10.16 -16.90 -4.20
N PHE A 136 10.33 -15.84 -4.99
CA PHE A 136 9.72 -14.54 -4.78
C PHE A 136 8.20 -14.57 -4.94
N ILE A 137 7.69 -15.14 -6.04
CA ILE A 137 6.23 -15.34 -6.25
C ILE A 137 5.63 -16.12 -5.07
N LYS A 138 6.33 -17.15 -4.60
CA LYS A 138 5.93 -17.95 -3.43
C LYS A 138 5.97 -17.15 -2.13
N LEU A 139 7.04 -16.41 -1.85
CA LEU A 139 7.19 -15.56 -0.66
C LEU A 139 6.08 -14.51 -0.57
N TRP A 140 5.77 -13.84 -1.68
CA TRP A 140 4.70 -12.86 -1.71
C TRP A 140 3.31 -13.49 -1.57
N SER A 141 3.15 -14.76 -1.93
CA SER A 141 1.86 -15.46 -1.79
C SER A 141 1.61 -15.74 -0.33
N MET A 142 2.65 -16.17 0.38
CA MET A 142 2.61 -16.45 1.82
C MET A 142 2.38 -15.19 2.67
N ARG A 143 2.94 -14.03 2.28
CA ARG A 143 2.80 -12.78 3.06
C ARG A 143 1.33 -12.37 3.25
N ARG A 144 0.45 -12.62 2.26
CA ARG A 144 -0.97 -12.23 2.34
C ARG A 144 -1.82 -13.24 3.09
N ASP A 145 -1.58 -14.54 2.94
CA ASP A 145 -2.29 -15.58 3.71
C ASP A 145 -2.16 -15.31 5.23
N GLN A 146 -1.00 -14.79 5.66
CA GLN A 146 -0.77 -14.38 7.05
C GLN A 146 -1.54 -13.13 7.49
N PHE A 147 -1.89 -12.22 6.57
CA PHE A 147 -2.73 -11.06 6.89
C PHE A 147 -4.22 -11.40 6.85
N ASP A 148 -4.65 -12.26 5.94
CA ASP A 148 -6.03 -12.78 5.91
C ASP A 148 -6.30 -13.59 7.21
N ASP A 149 -5.35 -14.41 7.68
CA ASP A 149 -5.41 -15.09 8.99
C ASP A 149 -5.49 -14.13 10.18
N ILE A 150 -4.80 -12.98 10.13
CA ILE A 150 -4.84 -11.98 11.21
C ILE A 150 -6.20 -11.27 11.22
N VAL A 151 -6.75 -10.93 10.05
CA VAL A 151 -8.08 -10.31 9.94
C VAL A 151 -9.16 -11.28 10.41
N ASP A 152 -9.07 -12.55 10.02
CA ASP A 152 -9.98 -13.60 10.49
C ASP A 152 -9.85 -13.82 12.00
N HIS A 153 -8.63 -13.82 12.56
CA HIS A 153 -8.43 -13.94 14.00
C HIS A 153 -8.97 -12.73 14.79
N ILE A 154 -8.84 -11.51 14.26
CA ILE A 154 -9.41 -10.30 14.85
C ILE A 154 -10.94 -10.34 14.81
N LEU A 155 -11.53 -10.79 13.70
CA LEU A 155 -12.97 -10.94 13.55
C LEU A 155 -13.54 -12.03 14.47
N ASP A 156 -12.84 -13.16 14.63
CA ASP A 156 -13.22 -14.25 15.54
C ASP A 156 -13.15 -13.82 17.01
N THR A 157 -12.11 -13.05 17.37
CA THR A 157 -11.93 -12.54 18.74
C THR A 157 -13.00 -11.49 19.09
N LEU A 158 -13.44 -10.70 18.11
CA LEU A 158 -14.56 -9.75 18.29
C LEU A 158 -15.91 -10.46 18.39
N HIS A 159 -16.14 -11.55 17.64
CA HIS A 159 -17.37 -12.35 17.73
C HIS A 159 -17.49 -13.15 19.04
N GLN A 160 -16.37 -13.57 19.63
CA GLN A 160 -16.38 -14.28 20.92
C GLN A 160 -16.57 -13.36 22.14
N GLY A 161 -16.33 -12.05 22.00
CA GLY A 161 -16.58 -11.06 23.06
C GLY A 161 -18.06 -10.77 23.32
N ASP A 162 -18.92 -10.92 22.30
CA ASP A 162 -20.36 -10.62 22.38
C ASP A 162 -21.22 -11.79 22.88
N GLN A 163 -20.65 -12.98 23.05
CA GLN A 163 -21.36 -14.18 23.56
C GLN A 163 -21.12 -14.45 25.05
N ALA A 164 -20.29 -13.65 25.74
CA ALA A 164 -19.94 -13.84 27.15
C ALA A 164 -20.71 -12.91 28.13
N SER A 165 -21.92 -12.49 27.77
CA SER A 165 -22.82 -11.75 28.66
C SER A 165 -24.23 -12.31 28.61
N PHE A 166 -24.44 -13.47 29.24
CA PHE A 166 -25.70 -13.82 29.91
C PHE A 166 -25.44 -14.85 31.01
#